data_AF-A0A354WV19-F1
#
_entry.id   AF-A0A354WV19-F1
#
_cell.length_a   1.000
_cell.length_b   1.000
_cell.length_c   1.000
_cell.angle_alpha   90.00
_cell.angle_beta   90.00
_cell.angle_gamma   90.00
#
_symmetry.space_group_name_H-M   'P 1'
#
loop_
_entity.id
_entity.type
_entity.pdbx_description
1 polymer ?
#
loop_
_entity_poly.entity_id
_entity_poly.type
_entity_poly.pdbx_seq_one_letter_code
_entity_poly.pdbx_strand_id
1 'polypeptide(L)'
;LFERAFQKYDIPGFIDKKHPMNNHPLVMLLDFLLRFLTKEAKRTHGGWQLESLFRLLKTGLLPEFTQEEIDQLENYALTHRIRSWQWHEPWSFRSYRDLDKEPPPMTEAEQAELREANGWRETLTSLLDPMAEAWKQAVTGKDRCTLL
;
A
#
# COMPACT_ATOMS: atom_id res chain seq x y z
N LEU A 1 -3.64 30.66 -4.20
CA LEU A 1 -4.45 31.55 -5.06
C LEU A 1 -3.56 32.43 -5.94
N PHE A 2 -2.58 33.16 -5.38
CA PHE A 2 -1.63 33.98 -6.15
C PHE A 2 -0.73 33.19 -7.12
N GLU A 3 -0.10 32.08 -6.69
CA GLU A 3 0.69 31.20 -7.58
C GLU A 3 -0.09 30.75 -8.81
N ARG A 4 -1.29 30.21 -8.61
CA ARG A 4 -2.17 29.75 -9.69
C ARG A 4 -2.58 30.87 -10.63
N ALA A 5 -2.80 32.09 -10.12
CA ALA A 5 -3.15 33.24 -10.94
C ALA A 5 -1.96 33.73 -11.77
N PHE A 6 -0.77 33.82 -11.18
CA PHE A 6 0.45 34.25 -11.89
C PHE A 6 0.81 33.26 -12.99
N GLN A 7 0.70 31.95 -12.71
CA GLN A 7 0.88 30.92 -13.72
C GLN A 7 -0.18 30.99 -14.83
N LYS A 8 -1.44 31.31 -14.51
CA LYS A 8 -2.52 31.46 -15.50
C LYS A 8 -2.30 32.64 -16.45
N TYR A 9 -1.73 33.73 -15.94
CA TYR A 9 -1.49 34.95 -16.73
C TYR A 9 -0.03 35.07 -17.22
N ASP A 10 0.77 34.00 -17.07
CA ASP A 10 2.17 33.93 -17.46
C ASP A 10 3.02 35.10 -16.91
N ILE A 11 2.74 35.50 -15.65
CA ILE A 11 3.44 36.58 -14.97
C ILE A 11 4.60 35.97 -14.18
N PRO A 12 5.87 36.20 -14.58
CA PRO A 12 7.01 35.74 -13.80
C PRO A 12 7.09 36.53 -12.48
N GLY A 13 7.23 35.82 -11.37
CA GLY A 13 7.34 36.43 -10.04
C GLY A 13 7.99 35.49 -9.03
N PHE A 14 8.66 36.08 -8.04
CA PHE A 14 9.19 35.34 -6.90
C PHE A 14 8.25 35.51 -5.71
N ILE A 15 7.84 34.39 -5.11
CA ILE A 15 7.03 34.40 -3.89
C ILE A 15 7.95 33.98 -2.75
N ASP A 16 8.27 34.94 -1.87
CA ASP A 16 9.10 34.70 -0.69
C ASP A 16 8.32 33.95 0.39
N LYS A 17 8.05 32.67 0.11
CA LYS A 17 7.33 31.79 1.01
C LYS A 17 8.01 30.43 1.03
N LYS A 18 8.12 29.85 2.23
CA LYS A 18 8.52 28.46 2.41
C LYS A 18 7.45 27.54 1.83
N HIS A 19 7.85 26.65 0.93
CA HIS A 19 6.97 25.63 0.37
C HIS A 19 6.80 24.48 1.39
N PRO A 20 5.57 24.13 1.77
CA PRO A 20 5.36 22.97 2.64
C PRO A 20 5.73 21.68 1.89
N MET A 21 6.54 20.81 2.51
CA MET A 21 6.93 19.52 1.92
C MET A 21 5.94 18.39 2.24
N ASN A 22 4.83 18.67 2.93
CA ASN A 22 3.87 17.67 3.39
C ASN A 22 3.29 16.79 2.27
N ASN A 23 3.22 17.32 1.04
CA ASN A 23 2.71 16.61 -0.13
C ASN A 23 3.82 16.02 -1.01
N HIS A 24 5.08 16.11 -0.58
CA HIS A 24 6.20 15.53 -1.32
C HIS A 24 6.13 13.99 -1.20
N PRO A 25 6.24 13.22 -2.30
CA PRO A 25 6.08 11.76 -2.28
C PRO A 25 6.93 11.06 -1.21
N LEU A 26 8.18 11.47 -1.04
CA LEU A 26 9.09 10.92 -0.03
C LEU A 26 8.61 11.17 1.41
N VAL A 27 8.08 12.36 1.70
CA VAL A 27 7.59 12.72 3.04
C VAL A 27 6.32 11.91 3.35
N MET A 28 5.45 11.75 2.36
CA MET A 28 4.25 10.92 2.49
C MET A 28 4.60 9.44 2.70
N LEU A 29 5.55 8.90 1.92
CA LEU A 29 6.05 7.54 2.11
C LEU A 29 6.53 7.32 3.54
N LEU A 30 7.40 8.20 4.04
CA LEU A 30 7.93 8.09 5.39
C LEU A 30 6.82 8.18 6.46
N ASP A 31 5.89 9.12 6.32
CA ASP A 31 4.75 9.25 7.25
C ASP A 31 3.86 8.00 7.25
N PHE A 32 3.51 7.49 6.08
CA PHE A 32 2.69 6.28 5.96
C PHE A 32 3.41 5.04 6.45
N LEU A 33 4.71 4.92 6.17
CA LEU A 33 5.54 3.82 6.63
C LEU A 33 5.64 3.79 8.16
N LEU A 34 5.93 4.95 8.77
CA LEU A 34 5.98 5.08 10.22
C LEU A 34 4.63 4.73 10.88
N ARG A 35 3.51 5.17 10.28
CA ARG A 35 2.17 4.81 10.75
C ARG A 35 1.91 3.31 10.63
N PHE A 36 2.31 2.70 9.51
CA PHE A 36 2.20 1.25 9.29
C PHE A 36 2.96 0.49 10.37
N LEU A 37 4.26 0.77 10.53
CA LEU A 37 5.14 0.10 11.49
C LEU A 37 4.67 0.31 12.94
N THR A 38 4.21 1.51 13.27
CA THR A 38 3.68 1.82 14.62
C THR A 38 2.39 1.07 14.91
N LYS A 39 1.48 0.96 13.93
CA LYS A 39 0.24 0.19 14.10
C LYS A 39 0.53 -1.30 14.23
N GLU A 40 1.43 -1.82 13.40
CA GLU A 40 1.81 -3.23 13.40
C GLU A 40 2.52 -3.64 14.70
N ALA A 41 3.37 -2.78 15.24
CA ALA A 41 4.02 -3.02 16.53
C ALA A 41 3.03 -2.99 17.72
N LYS A 42 1.93 -2.24 17.61
CA LYS A 42 0.92 -2.15 18.68
C LYS A 42 -0.08 -3.30 18.65
N ARG A 43 -0.42 -3.79 17.47
CA ARG A 43 -1.42 -4.84 17.27
C ARG A 43 -1.03 -5.66 16.04
N THR A 44 -0.98 -6.98 16.19
CA THR A 44 -0.76 -7.92 15.09
C THR A 44 -1.78 -7.66 13.97
N HIS A 45 -1.29 -7.52 12.73
CA HIS A 45 -2.08 -7.14 11.56
C HIS A 45 -2.73 -5.76 11.66
N GLY A 46 -2.22 -4.88 12.51
CA GLY A 46 -2.68 -3.50 12.65
C GLY A 46 -2.22 -2.60 11.51
N GLY A 47 -1.02 -2.84 10.97
CA GLY A 47 -0.46 -2.11 9.82
C GLY A 47 -1.10 -2.55 8.50
N TRP A 48 -1.48 -3.81 8.38
CA TRP A 48 -2.02 -4.46 7.19
C TRP A 48 -3.46 -4.06 6.80
N GLN A 49 -3.92 -2.89 7.25
CA GLN A 49 -5.19 -2.33 6.80
C GLN A 49 -5.07 -1.88 5.35
N LEU A 50 -6.10 -2.19 4.55
CA LEU A 50 -6.18 -1.86 3.12
C LEU A 50 -5.81 -0.38 2.87
N GLU A 51 -6.43 0.54 3.60
CA GLU A 51 -6.15 1.98 3.47
C GLU A 51 -4.68 2.34 3.77
N SER A 52 -4.06 1.69 4.76
CA SER A 52 -2.67 2.00 5.14
C SER A 52 -1.69 1.51 4.07
N LEU A 53 -1.93 0.31 3.52
CA LEU A 53 -1.10 -0.30 2.47
C LEU A 53 -1.17 0.48 1.17
N PHE A 54 -2.37 0.81 0.67
CA PHE A 54 -2.50 1.51 -0.60
C PHE A 54 -2.06 2.97 -0.53
N ARG A 55 -2.14 3.62 0.65
CA ARG A 55 -1.51 4.93 0.84
C ARG A 55 0.01 4.87 0.66
N LEU A 56 0.66 3.79 1.12
CA LEU A 56 2.08 3.58 0.94
C LEU A 56 2.42 3.31 -0.54
N LEU A 57 1.71 2.38 -1.17
CA LEU A 57 1.93 1.99 -2.57
C LEU A 57 1.73 3.15 -3.54
N LYS A 58 0.65 3.94 -3.35
CA LYS A 58 0.32 5.09 -4.21
C LYS A 58 1.29 6.26 -4.12
N THR A 59 2.32 6.19 -3.26
CA THR A 59 3.43 7.15 -3.31
C THR A 59 4.28 7.00 -4.57
N GLY A 60 4.24 5.83 -5.22
CA GLY A 60 5.00 5.54 -6.44
C GLY A 60 6.50 5.40 -6.21
N LEU A 61 6.94 5.23 -4.97
CA LEU A 61 8.36 5.12 -4.61
C LEU A 61 8.83 3.68 -4.33
N LEU A 62 7.91 2.71 -4.35
CA LEU A 62 8.22 1.28 -4.21
C LEU A 62 8.47 0.69 -5.62
N PRO A 63 9.72 0.40 -5.99
CA PRO A 63 10.08 -0.02 -7.36
C PRO A 63 9.56 -1.41 -7.72
N GLU A 64 9.14 -2.21 -6.74
CA GLU A 64 8.62 -3.56 -6.93
C GLU A 64 7.23 -3.58 -7.59
N PHE A 65 6.56 -2.43 -7.68
CA PHE A 65 5.22 -2.32 -8.22
C PHE A 65 5.12 -1.24 -9.29
N THR A 66 4.51 -1.60 -10.42
CA THR A 66 4.02 -0.64 -11.39
C THR A 66 2.69 -0.04 -10.95
N GLN A 67 2.34 1.12 -11.50
CA GLN A 67 1.06 1.77 -11.19
C GLN A 67 -0.14 0.89 -11.58
N GLU A 68 -0.04 0.17 -12.71
CA GLU A 68 -1.09 -0.74 -13.19
C GLU A 68 -1.30 -1.91 -12.22
N GLU A 69 -0.22 -2.51 -11.72
CA GLU A 69 -0.29 -3.59 -10.71
C GLU A 69 -0.89 -3.11 -9.40
N ILE A 70 -0.57 -1.89 -8.95
CA ILE A 70 -1.17 -1.30 -7.73
C ILE A 70 -2.69 -1.15 -7.90
N ASP A 71 -3.13 -0.63 -9.06
CA ASP A 71 -4.55 -0.43 -9.34
C ASP A 71 -5.31 -1.77 -9.43
N GLN A 72 -4.71 -2.78 -10.08
CA GLN A 72 -5.29 -4.13 -10.16
C GLN A 72 -5.37 -4.79 -8.78
N LEU A 73 -4.30 -4.72 -7.99
CA LEU A 73 -4.27 -5.24 -6.63
C LEU A 73 -5.31 -4.55 -5.72
N GLU A 74 -5.47 -3.23 -5.84
CA GLU A 74 -6.48 -2.48 -5.08
C GLU A 74 -7.89 -2.92 -5.43
N ASN A 75 -8.18 -3.04 -6.73
CA ASN A 75 -9.47 -3.51 -7.21
C ASN A 75 -9.78 -4.92 -6.73
N TYR A 76 -8.79 -5.81 -6.77
CA TYR A 76 -8.91 -7.17 -6.25
C TYR A 76 -9.20 -7.17 -4.74
N ALA A 77 -8.42 -6.43 -3.97
CA ALA A 77 -8.55 -6.35 -2.52
C ALA A 77 -9.90 -5.76 -2.07
N LEU A 78 -10.42 -4.78 -2.80
CA LEU A 78 -11.73 -4.18 -2.57
C LEU A 78 -12.87 -5.15 -2.92
N THR A 79 -12.78 -5.81 -4.07
CA THR A 79 -13.79 -6.77 -4.54
C THR A 79 -13.97 -7.93 -3.56
N HIS A 80 -12.86 -8.46 -3.06
CA HIS A 80 -12.87 -9.58 -2.11
C HIS A 80 -12.93 -9.13 -0.64
N ARG A 81 -12.97 -7.82 -0.37
CA ARG A 81 -13.03 -7.23 0.98
C ARG A 81 -11.96 -7.78 1.91
N ILE A 82 -10.72 -7.82 1.41
CA ILE A 82 -9.58 -8.42 2.09
C ILE A 82 -9.34 -7.71 3.42
N ARG A 83 -9.32 -8.49 4.49
CA ARG A 83 -9.10 -8.03 5.86
C ARG A 83 -7.63 -8.12 6.24
N SER A 84 -7.23 -7.41 7.28
CA SER A 84 -5.81 -7.20 7.58
C SER A 84 -5.03 -8.48 7.91
N TRP A 85 -5.67 -9.50 8.49
CA TRP A 85 -5.02 -10.79 8.74
C TRP A 85 -4.89 -11.65 7.48
N GLN A 86 -5.74 -11.46 6.48
CA GLN A 86 -5.78 -12.29 5.27
C GLN A 86 -4.59 -12.01 4.35
N TRP A 87 -3.82 -10.94 4.56
CA TRP A 87 -2.57 -10.71 3.82
C TRP A 87 -1.53 -11.80 4.07
N HIS A 88 -1.58 -12.41 5.26
CA HIS A 88 -0.66 -13.48 5.69
C HIS A 88 -1.13 -14.88 5.32
N GLU A 89 -2.30 -15.01 4.67
CA GLU A 89 -2.88 -16.27 4.23
C GLU A 89 -2.97 -16.29 2.69
N PRO A 90 -2.78 -17.45 2.04
CA PRO A 90 -2.96 -17.56 0.60
C PRO A 90 -4.43 -17.27 0.23
N TRP A 91 -4.63 -16.39 -0.74
CA TRP A 91 -5.96 -16.03 -1.21
C TRP A 91 -6.53 -17.14 -2.08
N SER A 92 -7.79 -17.50 -1.85
CA SER A 92 -8.54 -18.52 -2.61
C SER A 92 -9.96 -18.04 -2.93
N PHE A 93 -10.12 -16.73 -3.13
CA PHE A 93 -11.42 -16.14 -3.39
C PHE A 93 -11.95 -16.54 -4.77
N ARG A 94 -13.26 -16.79 -4.85
CA ARG A 94 -13.95 -17.10 -6.11
C ARG A 94 -15.07 -16.10 -6.35
N SER A 95 -15.24 -15.69 -7.60
CA SER A 95 -16.36 -14.85 -8.04
C SER A 95 -17.56 -15.72 -8.41
N TYR A 96 -18.01 -16.58 -7.48
CA TYR A 96 -19.17 -17.43 -7.71
C TYR A 96 -20.36 -16.92 -6.90
N ARG A 97 -21.43 -16.53 -7.61
CA ARG A 97 -22.61 -15.85 -7.02
C ARG A 97 -23.83 -16.75 -6.86
N ASP A 98 -23.79 -17.98 -7.37
CA ASP A 98 -24.94 -18.90 -7.30
C ASP A 98 -24.82 -19.76 -6.03
N LEU A 99 -25.68 -19.52 -5.03
CA LEU A 99 -25.63 -20.24 -3.75
C LEU A 99 -26.19 -21.67 -3.85
N ASP A 100 -27.01 -21.94 -4.87
CA ASP A 100 -27.80 -23.17 -4.99
C ASP A 100 -27.15 -24.26 -5.86
N LYS A 101 -25.97 -24.01 -6.45
CA LYS A 101 -25.29 -24.95 -7.35
C LYS A 101 -23.86 -25.20 -6.89
N GLU A 102 -23.37 -26.42 -7.09
CA GLU A 102 -21.95 -26.70 -6.92
C GLU A 102 -21.12 -25.76 -7.83
N PRO A 103 -20.12 -25.07 -7.28
CA PRO A 103 -19.32 -24.15 -8.07
C PRO A 103 -18.58 -24.94 -9.15
N PRO A 104 -18.63 -24.48 -10.42
CA PRO A 104 -17.87 -25.11 -11.49
C PRO A 104 -16.37 -25.10 -11.16
N PRO A 105 -15.57 -25.97 -11.81
CA PRO A 105 -14.12 -25.88 -11.72
C PRO A 105 -13.67 -24.47 -12.14
N MET A 106 -12.69 -23.95 -11.41
CA MET A 106 -12.18 -22.58 -11.61
C MET A 106 -11.65 -22.44 -13.02
N THR A 107 -12.11 -21.41 -13.73
CA THR A 107 -11.67 -21.15 -15.10
C THR A 107 -10.18 -20.81 -15.13
N GLU A 108 -9.52 -21.04 -16.27
CA GLU A 108 -8.09 -20.72 -16.43
C GLU A 108 -7.81 -19.23 -16.20
N ALA A 109 -8.75 -18.35 -16.57
CA ALA A 109 -8.67 -16.91 -16.33
C ALA A 109 -8.70 -16.57 -14.82
N GLU A 110 -9.64 -17.14 -14.06
CA GLU A 110 -9.70 -16.95 -12.60
C GLU A 110 -8.44 -17.50 -11.91
N GLN A 111 -7.88 -18.61 -12.41
CA GLN A 111 -6.61 -19.15 -11.93
C GLN A 111 -5.43 -18.24 -12.24
N ALA A 112 -5.41 -17.55 -13.38
CA ALA A 112 -4.39 -16.58 -13.71
C ALA A 112 -4.46 -15.36 -12.78
N GLU A 113 -5.65 -14.76 -12.64
CA GLU A 113 -5.88 -13.62 -11.75
C GLU A 113 -5.52 -13.94 -10.29
N LEU A 114 -5.91 -15.13 -9.79
CA LEU A 114 -5.57 -15.55 -8.43
C LEU A 114 -4.05 -15.71 -8.23
N ARG A 115 -3.33 -16.19 -9.25
CA ARG A 115 -1.87 -16.34 -9.20
C ARG A 115 -1.19 -14.97 -9.16
N GLU A 116 -1.63 -14.04 -10.00
CA GLU A 116 -1.11 -12.66 -10.02
C GLU A 116 -1.35 -11.97 -8.67
N ALA A 117 -2.59 -12.03 -8.17
CA ALA A 117 -2.95 -11.43 -6.89
C ALA A 117 -2.13 -11.98 -5.71
N ASN A 118 -1.93 -13.30 -5.66
CA ASN A 118 -1.06 -13.91 -4.65
C ASN A 118 0.43 -13.54 -4.84
N GLY A 119 0.91 -13.36 -6.07
CA GLY A 119 2.27 -12.90 -6.34
C GLY A 119 2.52 -11.47 -5.81
N TRP A 120 1.56 -10.56 -6.01
CA TRP A 120 1.64 -9.21 -5.43
C TRP A 120 1.57 -9.24 -3.90
N ARG A 121 0.69 -10.07 -3.32
CA ARG A 121 0.59 -10.29 -1.87
C ARG A 121 1.93 -10.74 -1.30
N GLU A 122 2.54 -11.76 -1.90
CA GLU A 122 3.82 -12.32 -1.47
C GLU A 122 4.94 -11.29 -1.54
N THR A 123 4.96 -10.51 -2.62
CA THR A 123 5.90 -9.40 -2.80
C THR A 123 5.75 -8.39 -1.65
N LEU A 124 4.53 -7.95 -1.34
CA LEU A 124 4.25 -7.03 -0.23
C LEU A 124 4.67 -7.59 1.13
N THR A 125 4.32 -8.85 1.44
CA THR A 125 4.70 -9.50 2.70
C THR A 125 6.21 -9.63 2.82
N SER A 126 6.88 -10.05 1.75
CA SER A 126 8.34 -10.19 1.74
C SER A 126 9.09 -8.87 1.95
N LEU A 127 8.51 -7.76 1.50
CA LEU A 127 9.07 -6.42 1.65
C LEU A 127 8.84 -5.85 3.05
N LEU A 128 7.60 -5.94 3.55
CA LEU A 128 7.19 -5.24 4.77
C LEU A 128 7.40 -6.04 6.06
N ASP A 129 7.32 -7.37 6.02
CA ASP A 129 7.44 -8.20 7.22
C ASP A 129 8.83 -8.15 7.87
N PRO A 130 9.95 -8.27 7.13
CA PRO A 130 11.27 -8.18 7.74
C PRO A 130 11.49 -6.84 8.44
N MET A 131 10.98 -5.76 7.84
CA MET A 131 11.09 -4.41 8.39
C MET A 131 10.17 -4.19 9.59
N ALA A 132 8.95 -4.75 9.56
CA ALA A 132 8.03 -4.72 10.71
C ALA A 132 8.62 -5.45 11.92
N GLU A 133 9.28 -6.58 11.69
CA GLU A 133 9.88 -7.39 12.76
C GLU A 133 11.14 -6.73 13.30
N ALA A 134 12.00 -6.18 12.43
CA ALA A 134 13.12 -5.35 12.85
C ALA A 134 12.66 -4.13 13.68
N TRP A 135 11.56 -3.49 13.28
CA TRP A 135 10.98 -2.36 14.00
C TRP A 135 10.47 -2.74 15.40
N LYS A 136 9.84 -3.92 15.54
CA LYS A 136 9.39 -4.45 16.84
C LYS A 136 10.56 -4.75 17.78
N GLN A 137 11.69 -5.23 17.23
CA GLN A 137 12.89 -5.55 18.01
C GLN A 137 13.69 -4.30 18.41
N ALA A 138 13.55 -3.20 17.67
CA ALA A 138 14.26 -1.95 17.94
C ALA A 138 13.79 -1.28 19.25
N VAL A 139 14.71 -1.19 20.22
CA VAL A 139 14.46 -0.65 21.57
C VAL A 139 14.60 0.87 21.60
N THR A 140 15.63 1.42 20.93
CA THR A 140 15.92 2.86 20.97
C THR A 140 15.38 3.58 19.73
N GLY A 141 15.18 4.90 19.85
CA GLY A 141 14.83 5.74 18.70
C GLY A 141 15.92 5.73 17.62
N LYS A 142 17.20 5.59 18.02
CA LYS A 142 18.32 5.50 17.07
C LYS A 142 18.25 4.22 16.24
N ASP A 143 17.94 3.09 16.86
CA ASP A 143 17.83 1.80 16.16
C ASP A 143 16.71 1.88 15.11
N ARG A 144 15.56 2.45 15.50
CA ARG A 144 14.43 2.68 14.59
C ARG A 144 14.77 3.59 13.41
N CYS A 145 15.51 4.66 13.64
CA CYS A 145 15.95 5.56 12.56
C CYS A 145 16.97 4.89 11.62
N THR A 146 17.69 3.85 12.05
CA THR A 146 18.67 3.15 11.20
C THR A 146 18.00 2.16 10.24
N LEU A 147 16.74 1.80 10.51
CA LEU A 147 15.94 0.91 9.66
C LEU A 147 15.25 1.63 8.50
N LEU A 148 15.17 2.97 8.56
CA LEU A 148 14.51 3.84 7.58
C LEU A 148 15.54 4.41 6.61
#